data_AF-A0A9W3D861-F1
#
_entry.id   AF-A0A9W3D861-F1
#
_cell.length_a   1.000
_cell.length_b   1.000
_cell.length_c   1.000
_cell.angle_alpha   90.00
_cell.angle_beta   90.00
_cell.angle_gamma   90.00
#
_symmetry.space_group_name_H-M   'P 1'
#
loop_
_entity.id
_entity.type
_entity.pdbx_description
1 polymer ?
#
loop_
_entity_poly.entity_id
_entity_poly.type
_entity_poly.pdbx_seq_one_letter_code
_entity_poly.pdbx_strand_id
1 'polypeptide(L)'
;MIWRASGLANTIINNSTTTLEEKIEECIRCCSASSLAHLQDHPIWLLWRIWKSRNMLIFRRKVIPWRIVLQQSITDAKEWHENSRDMDTNYQSTNYSTRRSRVVHWKKQSGNWMKINVDGGFQNNTERSRAGWVYRDLLGVYHGGVQAVGKIVNTPLESELQAILMAIQHAWSRGFSNLCIESDSKKVVDILNGKILHFDSYNWKREILWWRNRMKGVTFQWIGREGNKVADKLVKHQMEDNVYFRFYFYVPRFLSNELHYDYVHST
;
A
#
# COMPACT_ATOMS: atom_id res chain seq x y z
N MET A 1 17.17 21.74 19.26
CA MET A 1 18.14 20.66 19.56
C MET A 1 18.32 19.72 18.37
N ILE A 2 17.25 19.11 17.83
CA ILE A 2 17.35 18.14 16.72
C ILE A 2 17.93 18.73 15.42
N TRP A 3 17.55 19.96 15.03
CA TRP A 3 18.08 20.67 13.85
C TRP A 3 19.59 20.97 13.92
N ARG A 4 20.11 21.23 15.12
CA ARG A 4 21.56 21.44 15.33
C ARG A 4 22.33 20.12 15.28
N ALA A 5 21.68 19.04 15.72
CA ALA A 5 22.27 17.71 15.75
C ALA A 5 22.21 16.99 14.38
N SER A 6 21.43 17.51 13.43
CA SER A 6 21.25 16.87 12.12
C SER A 6 22.39 17.12 11.12
N GLY A 7 23.40 17.90 11.49
CA GLY A 7 24.53 18.25 10.61
C GLY A 7 24.14 19.14 9.42
N LEU A 8 22.91 19.67 9.40
CA LEU A 8 22.43 20.60 8.37
C LEU A 8 23.05 21.98 8.66
N ALA A 9 24.16 22.29 7.99
CA ALA A 9 24.83 23.58 8.08
C ALA A 9 24.05 24.64 7.29
N ASN A 10 22.93 25.10 7.84
CA ASN A 10 22.11 26.15 7.23
C ASN A 10 21.86 27.29 8.23
N THR A 11 22.25 28.50 7.86
CA THR A 11 22.20 29.70 8.71
C THR A 11 20.76 30.15 8.98
N ILE A 12 19.82 29.89 8.08
CA ILE A 12 18.39 30.25 8.21
C ILE A 12 17.67 29.23 9.10
N ILE A 13 17.90 27.93 8.90
CA ILE A 13 17.25 26.86 9.68
C ILE A 13 17.71 26.89 11.15
N ASN A 14 18.99 27.17 11.40
CA ASN A 14 19.55 27.18 12.76
C ASN A 14 19.37 28.50 13.51
N ASN A 15 18.91 29.57 12.84
CA ASN A 15 18.69 30.87 13.45
C ASN A 15 17.40 30.88 14.30
N SER A 16 17.53 31.30 15.56
CA SER A 16 16.40 31.41 16.49
C SER A 16 15.49 32.60 16.20
N THR A 17 15.94 33.62 15.47
CA THR A 17 15.14 34.83 15.17
C THR A 17 14.37 34.77 13.86
N THR A 18 14.69 33.81 13.00
CA THR A 18 14.00 33.57 11.72
C THR A 18 12.61 32.97 11.91
N THR A 19 11.65 33.44 11.12
CA THR A 19 10.25 33.01 11.14
C THR A 19 10.08 31.55 10.73
N LEU A 20 8.90 30.97 10.99
CA LEU A 20 8.61 29.58 10.62
C LEU A 20 8.52 29.44 9.10
N GLU A 21 7.92 30.43 8.45
CA GLU A 21 7.68 30.50 7.01
C GLU A 21 9.02 30.49 6.25
N GLU A 22 9.97 31.34 6.66
CA GLU A 22 11.32 31.40 6.08
C GLU A 22 12.08 30.07 6.25
N LYS A 23 11.87 29.37 7.38
CA LYS A 23 12.47 28.06 7.62
C LYS A 23 11.88 26.97 6.74
N ILE A 24 10.57 27.01 6.50
CA ILE A 24 9.89 26.07 5.59
C ILE A 24 10.35 26.32 4.16
N GLU A 25 10.41 27.58 3.74
CA GLU A 25 10.88 27.95 2.40
C GLU A 25 12.31 27.44 2.15
N GLU A 26 13.20 27.59 3.13
CA GLU A 26 14.57 27.11 3.02
C GLU A 26 14.64 25.56 2.95
N CYS A 27 13.78 24.85 3.69
CA CYS A 27 13.69 23.39 3.60
C CYS A 27 13.25 22.93 2.20
N ILE A 28 12.30 23.65 1.58
CA ILE A 28 11.85 23.39 0.20
C ILE A 28 12.99 23.68 -0.78
N ARG A 29 13.66 24.82 -0.62
CA ARG A 29 14.78 25.25 -1.47
C ARG A 29 15.91 24.22 -1.50
N CYS A 30 16.30 23.69 -0.34
CA CYS A 30 17.30 22.64 -0.21
C CYS A 30 16.96 21.35 -0.98
N CYS A 31 15.67 21.06 -1.20
CA CYS A 31 15.24 19.86 -1.93
C CYS A 31 15.15 20.10 -3.44
N SER A 32 14.92 21.35 -3.86
CA SER A 32 14.93 21.76 -5.27
C SER A 32 16.31 22.11 -5.83
N ALA A 33 17.32 22.31 -4.97
CA ALA A 33 18.65 22.76 -5.39
C ALA A 33 19.55 21.58 -5.79
N SER A 34 19.87 21.48 -7.08
CA SER A 34 20.79 20.46 -7.64
C SER A 34 22.24 20.58 -7.14
N SER A 35 22.61 21.69 -6.49
CA SER A 35 23.97 22.00 -6.07
C SER A 35 24.39 21.39 -4.73
N LEU A 36 23.44 20.85 -3.94
CA LEU A 36 23.70 20.27 -2.62
C LEU A 36 23.25 18.79 -2.56
N ALA A 37 23.79 17.97 -3.46
CA ALA A 37 23.42 16.55 -3.61
C ALA A 37 23.53 15.72 -2.31
N HIS A 38 24.38 16.12 -1.36
CA HIS A 38 24.55 15.43 -0.06
C HIS A 38 23.50 15.81 1.00
N LEU A 39 22.75 16.89 0.77
CA LEU A 39 21.68 17.39 1.67
C LEU A 39 20.29 17.27 1.06
N GLN A 40 20.21 16.80 -0.18
CA GLN A 40 18.96 16.67 -0.92
C GLN A 40 17.99 15.81 -0.10
N ASP A 41 16.80 16.36 0.16
CA ASP A 41 15.67 15.75 0.87
C ASP A 41 15.77 15.62 2.40
N HIS A 42 16.96 15.64 2.99
CA HIS A 42 17.14 15.46 4.44
C HIS A 42 16.35 16.48 5.31
N PRO A 43 16.28 17.79 4.97
CA PRO A 43 15.48 18.76 5.73
C PRO A 43 13.97 18.46 5.72
N ILE A 44 13.42 18.01 4.59
CA ILE A 44 11.99 17.66 4.47
C ILE A 44 11.67 16.40 5.29
N TRP A 45 12.52 15.37 5.20
CA TRP A 45 12.33 14.14 5.98
C TRP A 45 12.44 14.40 7.49
N LEU A 46 13.29 15.34 7.90
CA LEU A 46 13.40 15.75 9.30
C LEU A 46 12.14 16.51 9.76
N LEU A 47 11.61 17.44 8.96
CA LEU A 47 10.32 18.12 9.23
C LEU A 47 9.19 17.10 9.41
N TRP A 48 9.09 16.16 8.47
CA TRP A 48 8.09 15.09 8.48
C TRP A 48 8.18 14.23 9.74
N ARG A 49 9.39 13.84 10.15
CA ARG A 49 9.62 13.03 11.36
C ARG A 49 9.34 13.80 12.64
N ILE A 50 9.63 15.10 12.70
CA ILE A 50 9.25 15.97 13.82
C ILE A 50 7.73 16.06 13.92
N TRP A 51 7.03 16.29 12.80
CA TRP A 51 5.57 16.34 12.78
C TRP A 51 4.94 15.03 13.26
N LYS A 52 5.42 13.89 12.75
CA LYS A 52 4.97 12.56 13.21
C LYS A 52 5.22 12.34 14.71
N SER A 53 6.40 12.73 15.21
CA SER A 53 6.74 12.63 16.65
C SER A 53 5.80 13.48 17.52
N ARG A 54 5.49 14.71 17.09
CA ARG A 54 4.53 15.59 17.79
C ARG A 54 3.13 15.00 17.81
N ASN A 55 2.65 14.44 16.70
CA ASN A 55 1.35 13.77 16.65
C ASN A 55 1.31 12.53 17.53
N MET A 56 2.41 11.76 17.57
CA MET A 56 2.53 10.61 18.45
C MET A 56 2.44 11.00 19.93
N LEU A 57 3.02 12.14 20.30
CA LEU A 57 2.91 12.70 21.64
C LEU A 57 1.48 13.16 21.96
N ILE A 58 0.87 13.94 21.06
CA ILE A 58 -0.46 14.55 21.27
C ILE A 58 -1.55 13.47 21.32
N PHE A 59 -1.58 12.57 20.34
CA PHE A 59 -2.70 11.63 20.18
C PHE A 59 -2.50 10.29 20.88
N ARG A 60 -1.25 9.92 21.18
CA ARG A 60 -0.93 8.59 21.75
C ARG A 60 -0.10 8.65 23.03
N ARG A 61 0.17 9.85 23.57
CA ARG A 61 0.99 10.08 24.78
C ARG A 61 2.35 9.36 24.76
N LYS A 62 2.89 9.10 23.56
CA LYS A 62 4.15 8.40 23.37
C LYS A 62 5.25 9.40 23.02
N VAL A 63 6.28 9.45 23.85
CA VAL A 63 7.46 10.29 23.64
C VAL A 63 8.48 9.51 22.82
N ILE A 64 8.84 10.01 21.64
CA ILE A 64 9.93 9.45 20.84
C ILE A 64 11.20 10.28 21.11
N PRO A 65 12.30 9.67 21.59
CA PRO A 65 13.55 10.38 21.80
C PRO A 65 14.05 11.03 20.50
N TRP A 66 14.51 12.29 20.57
CA TRP A 66 14.91 13.06 19.39
C TRP A 66 16.02 12.39 18.56
N ARG A 67 16.89 11.59 19.19
CA ARG A 67 17.94 10.82 18.50
C ARG A 67 17.34 9.77 17.56
N ILE A 68 16.26 9.12 17.96
CA ILE A 68 15.53 8.15 17.15
C ILE A 68 14.81 8.86 16.00
N VAL A 69 14.18 10.01 16.27
CA VAL A 69 13.55 10.84 15.23
C VAL A 69 14.56 11.25 14.16
N LEU A 70 15.76 11.64 14.57
CA LEU A 70 16.85 12.03 13.67
C LEU A 70 17.39 10.83 12.86
N GLN A 71 17.60 9.68 13.51
CA GLN A 71 18.04 8.48 12.80
C GLN A 71 17.02 8.05 11.75
N GLN A 72 15.73 8.08 12.10
CA GLN A 72 14.65 7.76 11.16
C GLN A 72 14.56 8.74 9.99
N SER A 73 14.83 10.05 10.19
CA SER A 73 14.85 10.99 9.08
C SER A 73 16.01 10.75 8.11
N ILE A 74 17.18 10.36 8.64
CA ILE A 74 18.33 9.99 7.83
C ILE A 74 18.04 8.72 7.03
N THR A 75 17.47 7.69 7.66
CA THR A 75 17.12 6.43 6.98
C THR A 75 16.08 6.67 5.88
N ASP A 76 15.01 7.40 6.16
CA ASP A 76 13.98 7.71 5.15
C ASP A 76 14.57 8.47 3.95
N ALA A 77 15.44 9.44 4.21
CA ALA A 77 16.09 10.22 3.15
C ALA A 77 17.00 9.35 2.28
N LYS A 78 17.76 8.42 2.88
CA LYS A 78 18.61 7.47 2.16
C LYS A 78 17.78 6.50 1.32
N GLU A 79 16.75 5.90 1.90
CA GLU A 79 15.82 5.02 1.18
C GLU A 79 15.18 5.73 -0.01
N TRP A 80 14.80 7.00 0.14
CA TRP A 80 14.25 7.80 -0.96
C TRP A 80 15.27 8.02 -2.09
N HIS A 81 16.51 8.35 -1.74
CA HIS A 81 17.59 8.58 -2.71
C HIS A 81 18.00 7.30 -3.46
N GLU A 82 18.09 6.18 -2.76
CA GLU A 82 18.40 4.87 -3.34
C GLU A 82 17.30 4.40 -4.31
N ASN A 83 16.02 4.53 -3.92
CA ASN A 83 14.89 4.18 -4.78
C ASN A 83 14.73 5.11 -6.00
N SER A 84 15.19 6.37 -5.90
CA SER A 84 15.13 7.33 -7.02
C SER A 84 16.20 7.04 -8.10
N ARG A 85 17.38 6.53 -7.71
CA ARG A 85 18.44 6.14 -8.66
C ARG A 85 18.09 4.89 -9.49
N ASP A 86 17.32 3.97 -8.93
CA ASP A 86 16.78 2.81 -9.65
C ASP A 86 15.68 3.20 -10.67
N MET A 87 15.06 4.37 -10.51
CA MET A 87 14.17 4.94 -11.53
C MET A 87 14.94 5.61 -12.66
N ASP A 88 16.00 6.38 -12.38
CA ASP A 88 16.71 7.13 -13.42
C ASP A 88 17.58 6.25 -14.35
N THR A 89 18.10 5.14 -13.85
CA THR A 89 18.92 4.20 -14.66
C THR A 89 18.11 3.40 -15.69
N ASN A 90 16.78 3.33 -15.56
CA ASN A 90 15.88 2.69 -16.54
C ASN A 90 15.22 3.67 -17.52
N TYR A 91 15.55 4.97 -17.47
CA TYR A 91 14.88 6.02 -18.24
C TYR A 91 15.70 6.59 -19.41
N GLN A 92 16.90 6.09 -19.68
CA GLN A 92 17.66 6.43 -20.89
C GLN A 92 17.63 5.29 -21.90
N SER A 93 16.48 5.10 -22.55
CA SER A 93 16.31 4.55 -23.92
C SER A 93 14.84 4.19 -24.12
N THR A 94 13.98 5.15 -24.43
CA THR A 94 12.84 4.93 -25.33
C THR A 94 12.23 6.29 -25.67
N ASN A 95 12.15 6.55 -26.97
CA ASN A 95 11.62 7.77 -27.56
C ASN A 95 10.26 8.15 -26.97
N TYR A 96 10.14 9.43 -26.62
CA TYR A 96 8.92 10.08 -26.16
C TYR A 96 7.85 10.05 -27.26
N SER A 97 7.05 8.99 -27.28
CA SER A 97 5.64 9.12 -27.62
C SER A 97 4.89 9.45 -26.33
N THR A 98 4.00 10.43 -26.40
CA THR A 98 3.10 10.87 -25.33
C THR A 98 2.46 9.67 -24.64
N ARG A 99 3.04 9.25 -23.52
CA ARG A 99 2.49 8.21 -22.65
C ARG A 99 1.29 8.83 -21.94
N ARG A 100 0.13 8.85 -22.62
CA ARG A 100 -1.16 8.78 -21.92
C ARG A 100 -0.97 7.69 -20.87
N SER A 101 -1.08 8.03 -19.58
CA SER A 101 -1.07 7.00 -18.55
C SER A 101 -2.15 6.00 -18.96
N ARG A 102 -1.75 4.82 -19.43
CA ARG A 102 -2.71 3.78 -19.79
C ARG A 102 -3.41 3.46 -18.50
N VAL A 103 -4.66 3.91 -18.35
CA VAL A 103 -5.50 3.55 -17.22
C VAL A 103 -5.51 2.02 -17.22
N VAL A 104 -4.95 1.42 -16.17
CA VAL A 104 -4.86 -0.03 -16.06
C VAL A 104 -6.24 -0.50 -15.62
N HIS A 105 -7.07 -0.83 -16.60
CA HIS A 105 -8.38 -1.43 -16.37
C HIS A 105 -8.25 -2.87 -15.89
N TRP A 106 -9.24 -3.34 -15.15
CA TRP A 106 -9.39 -4.75 -14.84
C TRP A 106 -9.49 -5.56 -16.13
N LYS A 107 -8.82 -6.72 -16.16
CA LYS A 107 -8.82 -7.61 -17.33
C LYS A 107 -9.29 -9.00 -16.95
N LYS A 108 -9.99 -9.65 -17.88
CA LYS A 108 -10.33 -11.07 -17.77
C LYS A 108 -9.06 -11.91 -17.75
N GLN A 109 -9.07 -12.97 -16.95
CA GLN A 109 -7.96 -13.90 -16.92
C GLN A 109 -8.10 -14.93 -18.03
N SER A 110 -6.98 -15.32 -18.64
CA SER A 110 -6.96 -16.43 -19.58
C SER A 110 -6.86 -17.78 -18.85
N GLY A 111 -7.51 -18.81 -19.42
CA GLY A 111 -7.49 -20.18 -18.89
C GLY A 111 -8.41 -20.40 -17.69
N ASN A 112 -8.29 -21.56 -17.04
CA ASN A 112 -9.17 -22.00 -15.96
C ASN A 112 -8.75 -21.46 -14.57
N TRP A 113 -8.54 -20.13 -14.48
CA TRP A 113 -8.11 -19.44 -13.26
C TRP A 113 -9.25 -18.62 -12.67
N MET A 114 -9.45 -18.72 -11.36
CA MET A 114 -10.34 -17.84 -10.62
C MET A 114 -9.58 -16.56 -10.25
N LYS A 115 -10.04 -15.41 -10.75
CA LYS A 115 -9.49 -14.11 -10.40
C LYS A 115 -10.11 -13.62 -9.10
N ILE A 116 -9.27 -13.10 -8.22
CA ILE A 116 -9.65 -12.57 -6.91
C ILE A 116 -9.10 -11.15 -6.81
N ASN A 117 -9.98 -10.16 -6.84
CA ASN A 117 -9.63 -8.78 -6.47
C ASN A 117 -9.79 -8.65 -4.96
N VAL A 118 -8.73 -8.23 -4.26
CA VAL A 118 -8.69 -8.14 -2.80
C VAL A 118 -8.18 -6.77 -2.35
N ASP A 119 -8.72 -6.30 -1.23
CA ASP A 119 -8.35 -5.02 -0.61
C ASP A 119 -8.44 -5.12 0.92
N GLY A 120 -7.50 -4.44 1.62
CA GLY A 120 -7.40 -4.43 3.07
C GLY A 120 -7.77 -3.08 3.68
N GLY A 121 -8.79 -3.06 4.52
CA GLY A 121 -9.17 -1.87 5.28
C GLY A 121 -8.37 -1.73 6.58
N PHE A 122 -7.66 -0.62 6.72
CA PHE A 122 -6.98 -0.21 7.96
C PHE A 122 -7.49 1.14 8.44
N GLN A 123 -7.94 1.19 9.69
CA GLN A 123 -8.37 2.43 10.35
C GLN A 123 -7.31 2.93 11.33
N ASN A 124 -6.99 2.11 12.33
CA ASN A 124 -5.97 2.39 13.33
C ASN A 124 -5.47 1.08 13.97
N ASN A 125 -4.53 1.19 14.89
CA ASN A 125 -3.91 0.05 15.58
C ASN A 125 -4.68 -0.43 16.83
N THR A 126 -5.91 0.05 17.02
CA THR A 126 -6.81 -0.36 18.11
C THR A 126 -8.05 -1.08 17.60
N GLU A 127 -8.39 -0.85 16.34
CA GLU A 127 -9.52 -1.48 15.67
C GLU A 127 -9.06 -2.69 14.85
N ARG A 128 -10.00 -3.61 14.65
CA ARG A 128 -9.76 -4.78 13.79
C ARG A 128 -9.66 -4.33 12.34
N SER A 129 -8.77 -4.95 11.59
CA SER A 129 -8.70 -4.74 10.14
C SER A 129 -9.99 -5.23 9.47
N ARG A 130 -10.25 -4.69 8.28
CA ARG A 130 -11.28 -5.20 7.37
C ARG A 130 -10.62 -5.79 6.14
N ALA A 131 -11.31 -6.73 5.51
CA ALA A 131 -10.91 -7.35 4.27
C ALA A 131 -12.12 -7.42 3.33
N GLY A 132 -11.91 -7.10 2.06
CA GLY A 132 -12.90 -7.24 1.01
C GLY A 132 -12.29 -8.00 -0.16
N TRP A 133 -12.98 -8.99 -0.69
CA TRP A 133 -12.56 -9.62 -1.95
C TRP A 133 -13.71 -10.10 -2.81
N VAL A 134 -13.48 -10.17 -4.12
CA VAL A 134 -14.47 -10.63 -5.10
C VAL A 134 -13.87 -11.70 -6.00
N TYR A 135 -14.64 -12.78 -6.20
CA TYR A 135 -14.34 -13.87 -7.11
C TYR A 135 -14.92 -13.59 -8.50
N ARG A 136 -14.09 -13.74 -9.53
CA ARG A 136 -14.52 -13.66 -10.93
C ARG A 136 -13.85 -14.74 -11.76
N ASP A 137 -14.61 -15.38 -12.63
CA ASP A 137 -14.06 -16.39 -13.53
C ASP A 137 -13.40 -15.78 -14.78
N LEU A 138 -12.98 -16.66 -15.69
CA LEU A 138 -12.36 -16.32 -16.97
C LEU A 138 -13.25 -15.48 -17.90
N LEU A 139 -14.58 -15.55 -17.75
CA LEU A 139 -15.52 -14.73 -18.52
C LEU A 139 -15.75 -13.37 -17.85
N GLY A 140 -15.19 -13.16 -16.65
CA GLY A 140 -15.45 -12.02 -15.79
C GLY A 140 -16.78 -12.11 -15.05
N VAL A 141 -17.42 -13.27 -15.04
CA VAL A 141 -18.67 -13.49 -14.31
C VAL A 141 -18.38 -13.48 -12.81
N TYR A 142 -19.24 -12.82 -12.06
CA TYR A 142 -19.16 -12.73 -10.61
C TYR A 142 -19.54 -14.06 -9.95
N HIS A 143 -18.67 -14.58 -9.09
CA HIS A 143 -18.86 -15.83 -8.33
C HIS A 143 -19.02 -15.63 -6.82
N GLY A 144 -19.06 -14.37 -6.39
CA GLY A 144 -19.29 -13.97 -5.02
C GLY A 144 -18.35 -12.88 -4.54
N GLY A 145 -18.80 -12.14 -3.55
CA GLY A 145 -18.03 -11.11 -2.86
C GLY A 145 -18.04 -11.37 -1.38
N VAL A 146 -16.98 -11.01 -0.69
CA VAL A 146 -16.84 -11.25 0.75
C VAL A 146 -16.38 -9.99 1.44
N GLN A 147 -17.03 -9.69 2.56
CA GLN A 147 -16.49 -8.82 3.59
C GLN A 147 -16.10 -9.68 4.79
N ALA A 148 -14.97 -9.38 5.38
CA ALA A 148 -14.56 -10.03 6.60
C ALA A 148 -13.81 -9.07 7.52
N VAL A 149 -13.87 -9.34 8.81
CA VAL A 149 -13.13 -8.61 9.85
C VAL A 149 -11.96 -9.48 10.27
N GLY A 150 -10.77 -8.89 10.17
CA GLY A 150 -9.52 -9.53 10.55
C GLY A 150 -9.16 -9.29 12.01
N LYS A 151 -7.86 -9.40 12.27
CA LYS A 151 -7.27 -9.14 13.59
C LYS A 151 -6.88 -7.66 13.66
N ILE A 152 -6.55 -7.20 14.86
CA ILE A 152 -5.90 -5.91 15.00
C ILE A 152 -4.51 -6.01 14.36
N VAL A 153 -4.19 -5.05 13.50
CA VAL A 153 -2.91 -4.93 12.84
C VAL A 153 -2.32 -3.55 13.13
N ASN A 154 -1.02 -3.38 12.96
CA ASN A 154 -0.33 -2.15 13.28
C ASN A 154 -0.15 -1.25 12.05
N THR A 155 -0.24 -1.81 10.84
CA THR A 155 0.03 -1.07 9.60
C THR A 155 -0.97 -1.41 8.48
N PRO A 156 -1.18 -0.49 7.52
CA PRO A 156 -1.92 -0.79 6.30
C PRO A 156 -1.32 -1.95 5.49
N LEU A 157 0.00 -2.13 5.55
CA LEU A 157 0.66 -3.25 4.87
C LEU A 157 0.19 -4.59 5.43
N GLU A 158 0.05 -4.68 6.76
CA GLU A 158 -0.44 -5.88 7.43
C GLU A 158 -1.94 -6.12 7.16
N SER A 159 -2.77 -5.08 7.02
CA SER A 159 -4.19 -5.27 6.65
C SER A 159 -4.34 -5.85 5.25
N GLU A 160 -3.55 -5.38 4.29
CA GLU A 160 -3.51 -5.93 2.93
C GLU A 160 -3.07 -7.40 2.91
N LEU A 161 -1.98 -7.71 3.61
CA LEU A 161 -1.50 -9.08 3.75
C LEU A 161 -2.54 -9.98 4.43
N GLN A 162 -3.19 -9.47 5.48
CA GLN A 162 -4.26 -10.18 6.17
C GLN A 162 -5.46 -10.43 5.25
N ALA A 163 -5.85 -9.45 4.43
CA ALA A 163 -6.93 -9.61 3.46
C ALA A 163 -6.60 -10.71 2.43
N ILE A 164 -5.38 -10.74 1.90
CA ILE A 164 -4.91 -11.80 1.01
C ILE A 164 -4.94 -13.17 1.70
N LEU A 165 -4.47 -13.25 2.95
CA LEU A 165 -4.47 -14.50 3.72
C LEU A 165 -5.89 -15.03 3.93
N MET A 166 -6.85 -14.16 4.26
CA MET A 166 -8.25 -14.55 4.42
C MET A 166 -8.87 -14.97 3.08
N ALA A 167 -8.56 -14.25 2.00
CA ALA A 167 -9.07 -14.56 0.67
C ALA A 167 -8.58 -15.92 0.14
N ILE A 168 -7.29 -16.25 0.33
CA ILE A 168 -6.73 -17.54 -0.11
C ILE A 168 -7.27 -18.72 0.72
N GLN A 169 -7.45 -18.53 2.03
CA GLN A 169 -8.08 -19.51 2.92
C GLN A 169 -9.51 -19.81 2.51
N HIS A 170 -10.30 -18.76 2.28
CA HIS A 170 -11.69 -18.90 1.85
C HIS A 170 -11.80 -19.48 0.43
N ALA A 171 -10.89 -19.13 -0.48
CA ALA A 171 -10.84 -19.72 -1.80
C ALA A 171 -10.56 -21.23 -1.73
N TRP A 172 -9.67 -21.65 -0.82
CA TRP A 172 -9.37 -23.05 -0.58
C TRP A 172 -10.58 -23.80 -0.01
N SER A 173 -11.29 -23.22 0.97
CA SER A 173 -12.51 -23.84 1.52
C SER A 173 -13.64 -23.96 0.48
N ARG A 174 -13.62 -23.14 -0.57
CA ARG A 174 -14.54 -23.22 -1.70
C ARG A 174 -14.13 -24.22 -2.79
N GLY A 175 -12.98 -24.89 -2.64
CA GLY A 175 -12.49 -25.85 -3.63
C GLY A 175 -11.88 -25.22 -4.88
N PHE A 176 -11.60 -23.92 -4.88
CA PHE A 176 -10.87 -23.30 -5.99
C PHE A 176 -9.41 -23.76 -5.98
N SER A 177 -8.87 -24.06 -7.16
CA SER A 177 -7.55 -24.69 -7.29
C SER A 177 -6.50 -23.85 -8.03
N ASN A 178 -6.92 -22.99 -8.96
CA ASN A 178 -6.06 -22.05 -9.68
C ASN A 178 -6.52 -20.61 -9.40
N LEU A 179 -5.68 -19.79 -8.75
CA LEU A 179 -6.03 -18.44 -8.30
C LEU A 179 -5.12 -17.35 -8.87
N CYS A 180 -5.71 -16.30 -9.40
CA CYS A 180 -5.03 -15.06 -9.72
C CYS A 180 -5.46 -14.00 -8.71
N ILE A 181 -4.64 -13.73 -7.72
CA ILE A 181 -4.94 -12.76 -6.65
C ILE A 181 -4.36 -11.40 -7.05
N GLU A 182 -5.23 -10.41 -7.20
CA GLU A 182 -4.92 -9.03 -7.56
C GLU A 182 -5.12 -8.10 -6.36
N SER A 183 -4.08 -7.33 -6.02
CA SER A 183 -4.11 -6.29 -4.98
C SER A 183 -3.62 -4.97 -5.56
N ASP A 184 -4.16 -3.85 -5.06
CA ASP A 184 -3.73 -2.51 -5.44
C ASP A 184 -2.37 -2.12 -4.81
N SER A 185 -1.93 -2.87 -3.80
CA SER A 185 -0.70 -2.64 -3.05
C SER A 185 0.50 -3.31 -3.71
N LYS A 186 1.21 -2.55 -4.55
CA LYS A 186 2.43 -3.01 -5.23
C LYS A 186 3.46 -3.57 -4.26
N LYS A 187 3.63 -2.93 -3.10
CA LYS A 187 4.56 -3.38 -2.05
C LYS A 187 4.22 -4.79 -1.56
N VAL A 188 2.94 -5.10 -1.34
CA VAL A 188 2.50 -6.44 -0.91
C VAL A 188 2.75 -7.48 -1.99
N VAL A 189 2.37 -7.16 -3.23
CA VAL A 189 2.60 -8.05 -4.37
C VAL A 189 4.09 -8.35 -4.56
N ASP A 190 4.95 -7.35 -4.45
CA ASP A 190 6.39 -7.52 -4.61
C ASP A 190 7.02 -8.30 -3.43
N ILE A 191 6.51 -8.13 -2.19
CA ILE A 191 6.90 -8.96 -1.04
C ILE A 191 6.53 -10.44 -1.27
N LEU A 192 5.30 -10.72 -1.70
CA LEU A 192 4.80 -12.07 -1.92
C LEU A 192 5.51 -12.78 -3.07
N ASN A 193 5.85 -12.03 -4.12
CA ASN A 193 6.63 -12.52 -5.26
C ASN A 193 8.15 -12.58 -4.97
N GLY A 194 8.60 -12.20 -3.77
CA GLY A 194 10.00 -12.32 -3.37
C GLY A 194 10.94 -11.27 -3.97
N LYS A 195 10.41 -10.19 -4.54
CA LYS A 195 11.21 -9.08 -5.09
C LYS A 195 11.70 -8.12 -4.00
N ILE A 196 10.95 -8.01 -2.90
CA ILE A 196 11.28 -7.16 -1.76
C ILE A 196 11.30 -7.99 -0.48
N LEU A 197 12.31 -7.77 0.35
CA LEU A 197 12.38 -8.32 1.71
C LEU A 197 11.80 -7.30 2.69
N HIS A 198 10.94 -7.76 3.61
CA HIS A 198 10.36 -6.91 4.64
C HIS A 198 10.14 -7.73 5.91
N PHE A 199 11.02 -7.57 6.90
CA PHE A 199 11.08 -8.42 8.09
C PHE A 199 9.76 -8.47 8.86
N ASP A 200 9.09 -7.33 9.05
CA ASP A 200 7.82 -7.29 9.80
C ASP A 200 6.68 -8.06 9.10
N SER A 201 6.80 -8.30 7.79
CA SER A 201 5.81 -9.05 7.01
C SER A 201 6.10 -10.54 6.93
N TYR A 202 7.21 -11.01 7.51
CA TYR A 202 7.72 -12.37 7.33
C TYR A 202 6.69 -13.44 7.71
N ASN A 203 6.04 -13.30 8.88
CA ASN A 203 5.04 -14.25 9.33
C ASN A 203 3.83 -14.28 8.38
N TRP A 204 3.30 -13.11 8.00
CA TRP A 204 2.20 -13.02 7.04
C TRP A 204 2.55 -13.67 5.70
N LYS A 205 3.71 -13.33 5.13
CA LYS A 205 4.21 -13.92 3.89
C LYS A 205 4.33 -15.44 4.02
N ARG A 206 4.92 -15.94 5.11
CA ARG A 206 5.08 -17.38 5.36
C ARG A 206 3.72 -18.10 5.35
N GLU A 207 2.74 -17.58 6.08
CA GLU A 207 1.39 -18.18 6.12
C GLU A 207 0.70 -18.14 4.75
N ILE A 208 0.78 -17.01 4.03
CA ILE A 208 0.20 -16.89 2.67
C ILE A 208 0.85 -17.89 1.71
N LEU A 209 2.18 -18.02 1.74
CA LEU A 209 2.90 -18.98 0.90
C LEU A 209 2.64 -20.43 1.30
N TRP A 210 2.40 -20.70 2.58
CA TRP A 210 1.96 -22.03 3.03
C TRP A 210 0.62 -22.42 2.38
N TRP A 211 -0.36 -21.52 2.39
CA TRP A 211 -1.65 -21.74 1.72
C TRP A 211 -1.51 -21.82 0.19
N ARG A 212 -0.67 -20.97 -0.39
CA ARG A 212 -0.32 -20.98 -1.82
C ARG A 212 0.12 -22.38 -2.28
N ASN A 213 0.96 -23.04 -1.49
CA ASN A 213 1.53 -24.35 -1.82
C ASN A 213 0.53 -25.51 -1.67
N ARG A 214 -0.66 -25.29 -1.10
CA ARG A 214 -1.74 -26.30 -0.99
C ARG A 214 -2.69 -26.28 -2.18
N MET A 215 -2.51 -25.35 -3.10
CA MET A 215 -3.34 -25.16 -4.29
C MET A 215 -2.56 -25.53 -5.55
N LYS A 216 -3.26 -25.84 -6.65
CA LYS A 216 -2.62 -26.24 -7.92
C LYS A 216 -1.81 -25.11 -8.52
N GLY A 217 -2.32 -23.88 -8.44
CA GLY A 217 -1.63 -22.69 -8.94
C GLY A 217 -2.13 -21.42 -8.27
N VAL A 218 -1.23 -20.58 -7.79
CA VAL A 218 -1.57 -19.26 -7.24
C VAL A 218 -0.54 -18.24 -7.69
N THR A 219 -1.04 -17.15 -8.26
CA THR A 219 -0.25 -16.00 -8.69
C THR A 219 -0.71 -14.73 -7.97
N PHE A 220 0.25 -13.86 -7.64
CA PHE A 220 -0.01 -12.54 -7.05
C PHE A 220 0.33 -11.48 -8.10
N GLN A 221 -0.65 -10.65 -8.44
CA GLN A 221 -0.52 -9.62 -9.47
C GLN A 221 -0.89 -8.26 -8.89
N TRP A 222 -0.20 -7.23 -9.37
CA TRP A 222 -0.53 -5.87 -9.02
C TRP A 222 -1.53 -5.32 -10.04
N ILE A 223 -2.54 -4.63 -9.54
CA ILE A 223 -3.49 -3.87 -10.34
C ILE A 223 -3.52 -2.42 -9.84
N GLY A 224 -3.75 -1.45 -10.72
CA GLY A 224 -3.95 -0.08 -10.26
C GLY A 224 -5.24 0.06 -9.46
N ARG A 225 -5.33 1.07 -8.57
CA ARG A 225 -6.56 1.38 -7.82
C ARG A 225 -7.80 1.48 -8.70
N GLU A 226 -7.64 2.06 -9.90
CA GLU A 226 -8.72 2.18 -10.89
C GLU A 226 -9.31 0.83 -11.32
N GLY A 227 -8.50 -0.24 -11.32
CA GLY A 227 -8.94 -1.61 -11.63
C GLY A 227 -9.31 -2.43 -10.39
N ASN A 228 -9.11 -1.92 -9.17
CA ASN A 228 -9.47 -2.61 -7.92
C ASN A 228 -10.70 -2.00 -7.22
N LYS A 229 -11.44 -1.09 -7.88
CA LYS A 229 -12.57 -0.35 -7.30
C LYS A 229 -13.63 -1.24 -6.66
N VAL A 230 -13.89 -2.41 -7.22
CA VAL A 230 -14.88 -3.35 -6.68
C VAL A 230 -14.46 -3.86 -5.29
N ALA A 231 -13.19 -4.23 -5.11
CA ALA A 231 -12.70 -4.72 -3.82
C ALA A 231 -12.60 -3.58 -2.79
N ASP A 232 -12.12 -2.41 -3.22
CA ASP A 232 -12.05 -1.19 -2.40
C ASP A 232 -13.43 -0.74 -1.91
N LYS A 233 -14.42 -0.72 -2.80
CA LYS A 233 -15.81 -0.39 -2.46
C LYS A 233 -16.44 -1.45 -1.55
N LEU A 234 -16.09 -2.72 -1.75
CA LEU A 234 -16.57 -3.81 -0.91
C LEU A 234 -16.02 -3.72 0.52
N VAL A 235 -14.72 -3.49 0.71
CA VAL A 235 -14.15 -3.43 2.07
C VAL A 235 -14.65 -2.19 2.84
N LYS A 236 -14.92 -1.09 2.15
CA LYS A 236 -15.44 0.16 2.73
C LYS A 236 -16.94 0.15 2.99
N HIS A 237 -17.69 -0.76 2.37
CA HIS A 237 -19.13 -0.83 2.58
C HIS A 237 -19.46 -1.13 4.06
N GLN A 238 -20.53 -0.52 4.57
CA GLN A 238 -20.92 -0.74 5.95
C GLN A 238 -21.35 -2.20 6.14
N MET A 239 -20.81 -2.82 7.18
CA MET A 239 -21.22 -4.13 7.64
C MET A 239 -21.94 -3.95 8.97
N GLU A 240 -22.99 -4.72 9.18
CA GLU A 240 -23.80 -4.70 10.41
C GLU A 240 -22.93 -4.99 11.64
N ASP A 241 -23.30 -4.41 12.77
CA ASP A 241 -22.61 -4.63 14.03
C ASP A 241 -22.62 -6.12 14.40
N ASN A 242 -21.52 -6.60 14.99
CA ASN A 242 -21.30 -8.01 15.34
C ASN A 242 -21.27 -9.02 14.18
N VAL A 243 -21.33 -8.58 12.93
CA VAL A 243 -21.05 -9.45 11.78
C VAL A 243 -19.54 -9.41 11.50
N TYR A 244 -18.89 -10.57 11.50
CA TYR A 244 -17.45 -10.68 11.21
C TYR A 244 -17.13 -11.21 9.82
N PHE A 245 -18.12 -11.80 9.15
CA PHE A 245 -17.98 -12.39 7.84
C PHE A 245 -19.31 -12.32 7.11
N ARG A 246 -19.30 -11.80 5.88
CA ARG A 246 -20.49 -11.70 5.02
C ARG A 246 -20.13 -12.14 3.61
N PHE A 247 -20.85 -13.16 3.13
CA PHE A 247 -20.74 -13.65 1.76
C PHE A 247 -21.92 -13.15 0.93
N TYR A 248 -21.63 -12.47 -0.17
CA TYR A 248 -22.59 -12.00 -1.15
C TYR A 248 -22.64 -12.99 -2.31
N PHE A 249 -23.67 -13.85 -2.34
CA PHE A 249 -23.83 -14.85 -3.39
C PHE A 249 -24.21 -14.21 -4.74
N TYR A 250 -25.05 -13.18 -4.70
CA TYR A 250 -25.45 -12.39 -5.85
C TYR A 250 -24.78 -11.02 -5.82
N VAL A 251 -24.67 -10.39 -6.99
CA VAL A 251 -24.11 -9.04 -7.13
C VAL A 251 -24.93 -8.06 -6.28
N PRO A 252 -24.36 -7.49 -5.20
CA PRO A 252 -25.09 -6.51 -4.40
C PRO A 252 -25.18 -5.18 -5.15
N ARG A 253 -26.30 -4.47 -4.99
CA ARG A 253 -26.60 -3.23 -5.72
C ARG A 253 -25.49 -2.18 -5.66
N PHE A 254 -24.77 -2.10 -4.55
CA PHE A 254 -23.68 -1.12 -4.37
C PHE A 254 -22.42 -1.45 -5.21
N LEU A 255 -22.24 -2.70 -5.63
CA LEU A 255 -21.13 -3.12 -6.51
C LEU A 255 -21.50 -3.15 -8.00
N SER A 256 -22.79 -3.14 -8.34
CA SER A 256 -23.26 -3.33 -9.73
C SER A 256 -22.60 -2.41 -10.74
N ASN A 257 -22.48 -1.11 -10.42
CA ASN A 257 -21.88 -0.14 -11.35
C ASN A 257 -20.39 -0.40 -11.59
N GLU A 258 -19.63 -0.72 -10.55
CA GLU A 258 -18.19 -0.97 -10.66
C GLU A 258 -17.93 -2.28 -11.42
N LEU A 259 -18.71 -3.32 -11.15
CA LEU A 259 -18.63 -4.60 -11.87
C LEU A 259 -19.00 -4.45 -13.34
N HIS A 260 -20.04 -3.66 -13.65
CA HIS A 260 -20.42 -3.37 -15.02
C HIS A 260 -19.32 -2.58 -15.74
N TYR A 261 -18.75 -1.57 -15.08
CA TYR A 261 -17.65 -0.79 -15.62
C TYR A 261 -16.45 -1.68 -15.95
N ASP A 262 -16.03 -2.54 -15.04
CA ASP A 262 -14.95 -3.51 -15.27
C ASP A 262 -15.27 -4.42 -16.46
N TYR A 263 -16.50 -4.94 -16.55
CA TYR A 263 -16.89 -5.86 -17.63
C TYR A 263 -16.82 -5.19 -19.01
N VAL A 264 -17.36 -3.98 -19.14
CA VAL A 264 -17.39 -3.23 -20.42
C VAL A 264 -15.99 -2.83 -20.90
N HIS A 265 -15.09 -2.51 -19.98
CA HIS A 265 -13.73 -2.05 -20.31
C HIS A 265 -12.67 -3.16 -20.27
N SER A 266 -13.06 -4.39 -19.93
CA SER A 266 -12.18 -5.55 -19.96
C SER A 266 -11.97 -6.04 -21.40
N THR A 267 -10.94 -5.49 -22.04
CA THR A 267 -10.41 -6.00 -23.33
C THR A 267 -9.53 -7.21 -23.13
#